data_AF-A0AAD1IZM6-F1
#
_entry.id   AF-A0AAD1IZM6-F1
#
_cell.length_a   1.000
_cell.length_b   1.000
_cell.length_c   1.000
_cell.angle_alpha   90.00
_cell.angle_beta   90.00
_cell.angle_gamma   90.00
#
_symmetry.space_group_name_H-M   'P 1'
#
loop_
_entity.id
_entity.type
_entity.pdbx_description
1 polymer ?
#
loop_
_entity_poly.entity_id
_entity_poly.type
_entity_poly.pdbx_seq_one_letter_code
_entity_poly.pdbx_strand_id
1 'polypeptide(L)'
;MRRGDVAVLSISAALTAVVVAAVVFSVTVLDRTPNPAAMVSDDSASSLLVLTWAPSFCTVEAQNPACGSGEVAKKGQTLVLHGLWPQPRDRQYCGMPQDLRDRESVWPPMQLSDEVRNRLQSATVDSASLAHTSGTPMGPARVSRRTPTSATRWL
;
A
#
# COMPACT_ATOMS: atom_id res chain seq x y z
N MET A 1 43.69 40.94 -15.96
CA MET A 1 43.01 39.73 -16.48
C MET A 1 43.46 39.52 -17.90
N ARG A 2 44.09 38.38 -18.21
CA ARG A 2 44.52 38.09 -19.58
C ARG A 2 43.28 37.78 -20.41
N ARG A 3 43.28 38.13 -21.69
CA ARG A 3 42.17 37.90 -22.64
C ARG A 3 41.65 36.44 -22.64
N GLY A 4 42.51 35.48 -22.25
CA GLY A 4 42.15 34.07 -22.06
C GLY A 4 41.25 33.79 -20.87
N ASP A 5 41.39 34.50 -19.74
CA ASP A 5 40.60 34.27 -18.53
C ASP A 5 39.13 34.62 -18.75
N VAL A 6 38.89 35.69 -19.52
CA VAL A 6 37.53 36.16 -19.87
C VAL A 6 36.83 35.16 -20.80
N ALA A 7 37.55 34.59 -21.76
CA ALA A 7 37.00 33.60 -22.68
C ALA A 7 36.61 32.30 -21.95
N VAL A 8 37.47 31.82 -21.04
CA VAL A 8 37.20 30.61 -20.25
C VAL A 8 35.98 30.82 -19.34
N LEU A 9 35.90 31.95 -18.63
CA LEU A 9 34.74 32.25 -17.78
C LEU A 9 33.44 32.35 -18.58
N SER A 10 33.47 32.94 -19.77
CA SER A 10 32.31 33.01 -20.66
C SER A 10 31.82 31.64 -21.13
N ILE A 11 32.75 30.74 -21.47
CA ILE A 11 32.41 29.38 -21.91
C ILE A 11 31.84 28.57 -20.74
N SER A 12 32.46 28.66 -19.56
CA SER A 12 31.97 27.99 -18.35
C SER A 12 30.56 28.45 -17.96
N ALA A 13 30.29 29.76 -18.04
CA ALA A 13 28.97 30.31 -17.77
C ALA A 13 27.90 29.80 -18.76
N ALA A 14 28.24 29.77 -20.05
CA ALA A 14 27.34 29.25 -21.09
C ALA A 14 27.01 27.77 -20.89
N LEU A 15 28.02 26.94 -20.60
CA LEU A 15 27.80 25.51 -20.33
C LEU A 15 26.94 25.28 -19.09
N THR A 16 27.15 26.07 -18.04
CA THR A 16 26.35 25.98 -16.81
C THR A 16 24.90 26.34 -17.09
N ALA A 17 24.64 27.40 -17.87
CA ALA A 17 23.29 27.79 -18.26
C ALA A 17 22.58 26.69 -19.07
N VAL A 18 23.28 26.02 -19.99
CA VAL A 18 22.75 24.91 -20.78
C VAL A 18 22.39 23.72 -19.89
N VAL A 19 23.27 23.35 -18.95
CA VAL A 19 23.00 22.25 -18.00
C VAL A 19 21.79 22.57 -17.13
N VAL A 20 21.72 23.79 -16.57
CA VAL A 20 20.57 24.22 -15.76
C VAL A 20 19.28 24.17 -16.57
N ALA A 21 19.29 24.67 -17.81
CA ALA A 21 18.12 24.62 -18.69
C ALA A 21 17.69 23.18 -18.99
N ALA A 22 18.64 22.28 -19.25
CA ALA A 22 18.35 20.87 -19.50
C ALA A 22 17.77 20.17 -18.25
N VAL A 23 18.32 20.44 -17.06
CA VAL A 23 17.79 19.88 -15.80
C VAL A 23 16.39 20.41 -15.52
N VAL A 24 16.16 21.72 -15.67
CA VAL A 24 14.83 22.32 -15.49
C VAL A 24 13.83 21.74 -16.48
N PHE A 25 14.20 21.60 -17.75
CA PHE A 25 13.34 20.98 -18.76
C PHE A 25 13.01 19.53 -18.40
N SER A 26 13.99 18.73 -17.99
CA SER A 26 13.79 17.36 -17.55
C SER A 26 12.82 17.29 -16.38
N VAL A 27 13.02 18.09 -15.32
CA VAL A 27 12.17 18.05 -14.11
C VAL A 27 10.77 18.60 -14.36
N THR A 28 10.62 19.63 -15.21
CA THR A 28 9.34 20.34 -15.37
C THR A 28 8.48 19.83 -16.53
N VAL A 29 9.09 19.19 -17.53
CA VAL A 29 8.44 18.74 -18.76
C VAL A 29 8.45 17.22 -18.86
N LEU A 30 9.62 16.57 -18.72
CA LEU A 30 9.73 15.12 -18.87
C LEU A 30 9.27 14.36 -17.62
N ASP A 31 9.60 14.85 -16.44
CA ASP A 31 9.28 14.24 -15.15
C ASP A 31 7.96 14.76 -14.56
N ARG A 32 7.20 15.54 -15.35
CA ARG A 32 5.83 15.89 -15.00
C ARG A 32 4.97 14.65 -15.19
N THR A 33 5.05 13.70 -14.26
CA THR A 33 4.00 12.71 -14.07
C THR A 33 2.69 13.49 -14.01
N PRO A 34 1.76 13.29 -14.95
CA PRO A 34 0.46 13.95 -14.87
C PRO A 34 -0.09 13.67 -13.47
N ASN A 35 -0.54 14.70 -12.75
CA ASN A 35 -1.25 14.44 -11.51
C ASN A 35 -2.40 13.49 -11.87
N PRO A 36 -2.41 12.23 -11.41
CA PRO A 36 -3.43 11.29 -11.82
C PRO A 36 -4.82 11.77 -11.40
N ALA A 37 -4.90 12.64 -10.38
CA ALA A 37 -6.13 13.32 -9.98
C ALA A 37 -6.63 14.37 -10.99
N ALA A 38 -5.78 14.91 -11.88
CA ALA A 38 -6.18 15.84 -12.93
C ALA A 38 -6.76 15.15 -14.17
N MET A 39 -6.63 13.82 -14.28
CA MET A 39 -7.18 13.02 -15.38
C MET A 39 -8.52 12.37 -15.03
N VAL A 40 -8.96 12.49 -13.78
CA VAL A 40 -10.27 12.04 -13.33
C VAL A 40 -11.18 13.26 -13.37
N SER A 41 -12.03 13.36 -14.39
CA SER A 41 -13.15 14.30 -14.36
C SER A 41 -13.96 14.05 -13.08
N ASP A 42 -14.40 15.09 -12.38
CA ASP A 42 -15.21 14.99 -11.14
C ASP A 42 -16.45 14.07 -11.32
N ASP A 43 -16.92 13.95 -12.57
CA ASP A 43 -18.08 13.14 -12.96
C ASP A 43 -17.73 11.69 -13.37
N SER A 44 -16.45 11.34 -13.48
CA SER A 44 -16.00 9.98 -13.81
C SER A 44 -15.66 9.21 -12.54
N ALA A 45 -16.44 8.18 -12.23
CA ALA A 45 -16.10 7.23 -11.18
C ALA A 45 -14.78 6.53 -11.55
N SER A 46 -13.71 6.82 -10.81
CA SER A 46 -12.43 6.12 -10.93
C SER A 46 -12.10 5.41 -9.62
N SER A 47 -11.16 4.49 -9.66
CA SER A 47 -10.73 3.74 -8.48
C SER A 47 -9.24 3.44 -8.56
N LEU A 48 -8.58 3.51 -7.41
CA LEU A 48 -7.20 3.07 -7.26
C LEU A 48 -7.19 1.57 -7.00
N LEU A 49 -6.56 0.82 -7.90
CA LEU A 49 -6.23 -0.58 -7.67
C LEU A 49 -4.92 -0.64 -6.87
N VAL A 50 -4.99 -1.11 -5.64
CA VAL A 50 -3.84 -1.21 -4.75
C VAL A 50 -3.38 -2.66 -4.70
N LEU A 51 -2.10 -2.87 -5.04
CA LEU A 51 -1.43 -4.17 -5.01
C LEU A 51 -0.24 -4.11 -4.06
N THR A 52 -0.07 -5.15 -3.25
CA THR A 52 1.05 -5.29 -2.32
C THR A 52 2.01 -6.36 -2.82
N TRP A 53 3.31 -6.08 -2.81
CA TRP A 53 4.33 -7.09 -3.06
C TRP A 53 4.57 -7.94 -1.81
N ALA A 54 4.09 -9.19 -1.84
CA ALA A 54 4.02 -10.06 -0.65
C ALA A 54 5.37 -10.25 0.07
N PRO A 55 6.51 -10.50 -0.62
CA PRO A 55 7.81 -10.66 0.04
C PRO A 55 8.29 -9.43 0.83
N SER A 56 7.89 -8.21 0.42
CA SER A 56 8.28 -6.98 1.11
C SER A 56 7.36 -6.61 2.28
N PHE A 57 6.12 -7.12 2.26
CA PHE A 57 5.10 -6.68 3.21
C PHE A 57 5.52 -6.96 4.66
N CYS A 58 5.93 -8.19 4.98
CA CYS A 58 6.34 -8.55 6.34
C CYS A 58 7.68 -7.98 6.77
N THR A 59 8.47 -7.42 5.85
CA THR A 59 9.66 -6.64 6.19
C THR A 59 9.27 -5.28 6.79
N VAL A 60 8.20 -4.67 6.27
CA VAL A 60 7.71 -3.36 6.71
C VAL A 60 6.69 -3.50 7.85
N GLU A 61 5.77 -4.46 7.72
CA GLU A 61 4.63 -4.69 8.61
C GLU A 61 4.80 -5.96 9.46
N ALA A 62 5.95 -6.10 10.12
CA ALA A 62 6.32 -7.34 10.82
C ALA A 62 5.34 -7.78 11.92
N GLN A 63 4.60 -6.84 12.52
CA GLN A 63 3.61 -7.11 13.58
C GLN A 63 2.24 -7.52 13.04
N ASN A 64 2.06 -7.49 11.73
CA ASN A 64 0.78 -7.81 11.12
C ASN A 64 0.40 -9.29 11.34
N PRO A 65 -0.85 -9.61 11.72
CA PRO A 65 -1.30 -10.99 11.93
C PRO A 65 -1.06 -11.92 10.73
N ALA A 66 -1.14 -11.41 9.48
CA ALA A 66 -0.88 -12.21 8.28
C ALA A 66 0.59 -12.68 8.17
N CYS A 67 1.51 -11.95 8.80
CA CYS A 67 2.92 -12.31 8.87
C CYS A 67 3.13 -13.42 9.92
N GLY A 68 2.51 -13.30 11.09
CA GLY A 68 2.57 -14.31 12.14
C GLY A 68 1.89 -15.64 11.77
N SER A 69 0.82 -15.60 10.98
CA SER A 69 0.11 -16.79 10.48
C SER A 69 0.84 -17.50 9.34
N GLY A 70 1.87 -16.87 8.76
CA GLY A 70 2.59 -17.34 7.57
C GLY A 70 1.77 -17.24 6.29
N GLU A 71 0.63 -16.55 6.30
CA GLU A 71 -0.25 -16.43 5.13
C GLU A 71 0.40 -15.65 3.99
N VAL A 72 1.09 -14.56 4.31
CA VAL A 72 1.85 -13.77 3.32
C VAL A 72 2.94 -14.63 2.69
N ALA A 73 3.65 -15.44 3.48
CA ALA A 73 4.70 -16.33 2.99
C ALA A 73 4.14 -17.40 2.03
N LYS A 74 2.94 -17.93 2.29
CA LYS A 74 2.27 -18.92 1.42
C LYS A 74 1.89 -18.35 0.05
N LYS A 75 1.73 -17.04 -0.09
CA LYS A 75 1.50 -16.39 -1.40
C LYS A 75 2.76 -16.38 -2.27
N GLY A 76 3.94 -16.52 -1.67
CA GLY A 76 5.21 -16.54 -2.38
C GLY A 76 5.57 -15.19 -2.99
N GLN A 77 6.26 -15.22 -4.12
CA GLN A 77 6.73 -14.03 -4.84
C GLN A 77 5.67 -13.52 -5.81
N THR A 78 4.57 -12.97 -5.29
CA THR A 78 3.47 -12.45 -6.09
C THR A 78 2.95 -11.09 -5.58
N LEU A 79 2.23 -10.39 -6.45
CA LEU A 79 1.40 -9.26 -6.06
C LEU A 79 0.09 -9.81 -5.47
N VAL A 80 -0.26 -9.33 -4.29
CA VAL A 80 -1.55 -9.61 -3.66
C VAL A 80 -2.44 -8.39 -3.76
N LEU A 81 -3.72 -8.61 -4.00
CA LEU A 81 -4.73 -7.56 -4.02
C LEU A 81 -4.87 -6.97 -2.61
N HIS A 82 -4.57 -5.68 -2.45
CA HIS A 82 -4.77 -4.95 -1.21
C HIS A 82 -6.18 -4.38 -1.14
N GLY A 83 -6.62 -3.73 -2.22
CA GLY A 83 -7.95 -3.14 -2.26
C GLY A 83 -8.23 -2.36 -3.53
N LEU A 84 -9.50 -1.98 -3.66
CA LEU A 84 -9.99 -1.06 -4.68
C LEU A 84 -10.56 0.15 -3.95
N TRP A 85 -9.98 1.33 -4.16
CA TRP A 85 -10.37 2.55 -3.43
C TRP A 85 -11.03 3.56 -4.37
N PRO A 86 -12.36 3.76 -4.26
CA PRO A 86 -13.07 4.77 -5.03
C PRO A 86 -12.43 6.15 -4.88
N GLN A 87 -12.42 6.89 -5.98
CA GLN A 87 -11.98 8.28 -6.01
C GLN A 87 -13.15 9.20 -6.41
N PRO A 88 -13.24 10.41 -5.82
CA PRO A 88 -12.42 10.92 -4.70
C PRO A 88 -12.70 10.22 -3.35
N ARG A 89 -11.85 10.48 -2.33
CA ARG A 89 -11.85 9.77 -1.03
C ARG A 89 -13.20 9.78 -0.30
N ASP A 90 -13.97 10.84 -0.45
CA ASP A 90 -15.31 10.99 0.11
C ASP A 90 -16.33 9.98 -0.47
N ARG A 91 -16.03 9.33 -1.59
CA ARG A 91 -16.82 8.23 -2.18
C ARG A 91 -16.53 6.85 -1.58
N GLN A 92 -15.68 6.74 -0.56
CA GLN A 92 -15.37 5.46 0.08
C GLN A 92 -16.57 4.83 0.80
N TYR A 93 -17.53 5.66 1.24
CA TYR A 93 -18.65 5.24 2.08
C TYR A 93 -20.00 5.70 1.52
N CYS A 94 -20.26 5.38 0.26
CA CYS A 94 -21.50 5.72 -0.44
C CYS A 94 -22.74 5.17 0.30
N GLY A 95 -23.67 6.06 0.67
CA GLY A 95 -24.93 5.68 1.31
C GLY A 95 -24.81 5.20 2.76
N MET A 96 -23.62 5.25 3.37
CA MET A 96 -23.44 4.88 4.77
C MET A 96 -23.63 6.08 5.71
N PRO A 97 -24.55 5.99 6.70
CA PRO A 97 -24.69 6.98 7.78
C PRO A 97 -23.37 7.26 8.49
N GLN A 98 -23.16 8.51 8.92
CA GLN A 98 -21.91 8.92 9.54
C GLN A 98 -21.58 8.14 10.82
N ASP A 99 -22.58 7.90 11.66
CA ASP A 99 -22.45 7.13 12.90
C ASP A 99 -22.01 5.68 12.67
N LEU A 100 -22.38 5.10 11.52
CA LEU A 100 -21.89 3.79 11.10
C LEU A 100 -20.46 3.87 10.56
N ARG A 101 -20.11 4.90 9.78
CA ARG A 101 -18.73 5.08 9.26
C ARG A 101 -17.71 5.12 10.40
N ASP A 102 -18.06 5.75 11.51
CA ASP A 102 -17.18 5.91 12.66
C ASP A 102 -17.10 4.64 13.55
N ARG A 103 -17.86 3.59 13.23
CA ARG A 103 -18.03 2.36 14.04
C ARG A 103 -17.87 1.09 13.23
N GLU A 104 -16.67 0.87 12.69
CA GLU A 104 -16.35 -0.28 11.83
C GLU A 104 -16.65 -1.65 12.48
N SER A 105 -16.54 -1.77 13.81
CA SER A 105 -16.86 -3.00 14.53
C SER A 105 -18.33 -3.44 14.48
N VAL A 106 -19.22 -2.56 14.01
CA VAL A 106 -20.67 -2.80 13.91
C VAL A 106 -21.12 -2.92 12.46
N TRP A 107 -20.20 -2.84 11.49
CA TRP A 107 -20.56 -2.97 10.09
C TRP A 107 -21.19 -4.35 9.82
N PRO A 108 -22.30 -4.39 9.06
CA PRO A 108 -22.87 -5.66 8.65
C PRO A 108 -21.85 -6.41 7.77
N PRO A 109 -21.80 -7.75 7.86
CA PRO A 109 -20.93 -8.52 7.00
C PRO A 109 -21.29 -8.29 5.53
N MET A 110 -20.27 -8.11 4.69
CA MET A 110 -20.44 -7.96 3.25
C MET A 110 -20.92 -9.29 2.65
N GLN A 111 -22.07 -9.24 1.99
CA GLN A 111 -22.64 -10.40 1.32
C GLN A 111 -21.91 -10.62 -0.01
N LEU A 112 -21.12 -11.68 -0.08
CA LEU A 112 -20.40 -12.11 -1.29
C LEU A 112 -20.89 -13.49 -1.71
N SER A 113 -20.98 -13.72 -3.01
CA SER A 113 -21.17 -15.08 -3.53
C SER A 113 -19.95 -15.95 -3.21
N ASP A 114 -20.15 -17.26 -3.11
CA ASP A 114 -19.05 -18.18 -2.80
C ASP A 114 -17.96 -18.15 -3.86
N GLU A 115 -18.31 -17.95 -5.13
CA GLU A 115 -17.33 -17.77 -6.20
C GLU A 115 -16.44 -16.55 -5.96
N VAL A 116 -17.05 -15.38 -5.68
CA VAL A 116 -16.29 -14.14 -5.46
C VAL A 116 -15.43 -14.27 -4.20
N ARG A 117 -15.96 -14.87 -3.13
CA ARG A 117 -15.21 -15.13 -1.90
C ARG A 117 -13.98 -16.01 -2.16
N ASN A 118 -14.15 -17.09 -2.92
CA ASN A 118 -13.04 -18.00 -3.25
C ASN A 118 -11.98 -17.34 -4.14
N ARG A 119 -12.40 -16.53 -5.13
CA ARG A 119 -11.47 -15.76 -5.97
C ARG A 119 -10.72 -14.69 -5.19
N LEU A 120 -11.37 -14.03 -4.24
CA LEU A 120 -10.71 -13.07 -3.36
C LEU A 120 -9.67 -13.76 -2.48
N GLN A 121 -10.01 -14.89 -1.84
CA GLN A 121 -9.08 -15.64 -1.01
C GLN A 121 -7.82 -16.11 -1.77
N SER A 122 -7.91 -16.36 -3.08
CA SER A 122 -6.72 -16.69 -3.87
C SER A 122 -5.88 -15.46 -4.22
N ALA A 123 -6.51 -14.32 -4.50
CA ALA A 123 -5.85 -13.08 -4.93
C ALA A 123 -5.34 -12.19 -3.78
N THR A 124 -5.89 -12.35 -2.57
CA THR A 124 -5.51 -11.57 -1.38
C THR A 124 -5.10 -12.48 -0.22
N VAL A 125 -4.48 -11.92 0.82
CA VAL A 125 -4.44 -12.59 2.14
C VAL A 125 -5.70 -12.20 2.91
N ASP A 126 -5.92 -12.70 4.12
CA ASP A 126 -7.06 -12.31 4.94
C ASP A 126 -7.17 -10.78 4.97
N SER A 127 -8.27 -10.25 4.44
CA SER A 127 -8.45 -8.82 4.25
C SER A 127 -8.47 -8.07 5.57
N ALA A 128 -8.93 -8.72 6.65
CA ALA A 128 -8.82 -8.19 8.00
C ALA A 128 -7.35 -7.97 8.43
N SER A 129 -6.44 -8.76 7.86
CA SER A 129 -5.01 -8.63 8.11
C SER A 129 -4.32 -7.67 7.15
N LEU A 130 -4.91 -7.25 6.03
CA LEU A 130 -4.33 -6.21 5.16
C LEU A 130 -4.70 -4.79 5.57
N ALA A 131 -5.76 -4.63 6.36
CA ALA A 131 -6.12 -3.34 6.91
C ALA A 131 -4.96 -2.82 7.79
N HIS A 132 -4.52 -1.60 7.53
CA HIS A 132 -3.75 -0.86 8.54
C HIS A 132 -4.66 -0.74 9.76
N THR A 133 -4.27 -1.38 10.86
CA THR A 133 -4.95 -1.21 12.13
C THR A 133 -4.66 0.19 12.65
N SER A 134 -5.34 1.20 12.14
CA SER A 134 -5.49 2.47 12.86
C SER A 134 -6.44 2.20 14.03
N GLY A 135 -5.93 1.54 15.07
CA GLY A 135 -6.64 1.31 16.32
C GLY A 135 -7.00 -0.15 16.59
N THR A 136 -6.00 -0.97 16.96
CA THR A 136 -6.28 -2.10 17.85
C THR A 136 -5.81 -1.73 19.25
N PRO A 137 -6.69 -1.69 20.27
CA PRO A 137 -6.23 -1.71 21.65
C PRO A 137 -5.60 -3.08 21.92
N MET A 138 -4.37 -3.08 22.42
CA MET A 138 -3.68 -4.29 22.90
C MET A 138 -4.54 -5.03 23.94
N GLY A 139 -5.23 -6.08 23.51
CA GLY A 139 -5.85 -7.07 24.40
C GLY A 139 -4.81 -8.12 24.80
N PRO A 140 -4.86 -8.67 26.03
CA PRO A 140 -3.74 -9.38 26.63
C PRO A 140 -3.43 -10.69 25.90
N ALA A 141 -2.13 -10.91 25.70
CA ALA A 141 -1.58 -12.14 25.16
C ALA A 141 -2.19 -13.37 25.84
N ARG A 142 -2.83 -14.22 25.04
CA ARG A 142 -3.34 -15.52 25.48
C ARG A 142 -2.14 -16.38 25.91
N VAL A 143 -1.98 -16.57 27.22
CA VAL A 143 -1.02 -17.52 27.81
C VAL A 143 -1.29 -18.91 27.24
N SER A 144 -0.40 -19.36 26.36
CA SER A 144 -0.36 -20.73 25.86
C SER A 144 0.09 -21.64 26.99
N ARG A 145 -0.86 -22.31 27.67
CA ARG A 145 -0.54 -23.45 28.53
C ARG A 145 -0.12 -24.61 27.63
N ARG A 146 1.19 -24.81 27.48
CA ARG A 146 1.74 -26.07 26.98
C ARG A 146 1.42 -27.15 28.00
N THR A 147 0.55 -28.08 27.64
CA THR A 147 0.50 -29.41 28.27
C THR A 147 1.76 -30.17 27.86
N PRO A 148 2.53 -30.73 28.81
CA PRO A 148 3.58 -31.67 28.46
C PRO A 148 2.95 -33.05 28.21
N THR A 149 2.88 -33.43 26.94
CA THR A 149 2.80 -34.84 26.53
C THR A 149 4.19 -35.45 26.65
N SER A 150 4.38 -36.35 27.62
CA SER A 150 5.30 -37.49 27.50
C SER A 150 5.18 -38.39 28.73
N ALA A 151 4.67 -39.60 28.52
CA ALA A 151 5.11 -40.77 29.25
C ALA A 151 4.83 -42.01 28.39
N THR A 152 5.87 -42.40 27.69
CA THR A 152 6.05 -43.65 26.97
C THR A 152 5.95 -44.84 27.94
N ARG A 153 5.10 -45.82 27.56
CA ARG A 153 5.19 -47.30 27.70
C ARG A 153 6.21 -47.88 28.71
N TRP A 154 5.82 -48.90 29.50
CA TRP A 154 6.36 -50.28 29.56
C TRP A 154 5.87 -51.02 30.84
N LEU A 155 5.31 -52.22 30.61
CA LEU A 155 4.93 -53.31 31.53
C LEU A 155 3.78 -53.06 32.52
#